data_AF-A0A024SHQ9-F1
#
_entry.id   AF-A0A024SHQ9-F1
#
_cell.length_a   1.000
_cell.length_b   1.000
_cell.length_c   1.000
_cell.angle_alpha   90.00
_cell.angle_beta   90.00
_cell.angle_gamma   90.00
#
_symmetry.space_group_name_H-M   'P 1'
#
loop_
_entity.id
_entity.type
_entity.pdbx_description
1 polymer ?
#
loop_
_entity_poly.entity_id
_entity_poly.type
_entity_poly.pdbx_seq_one_letter_code
_entity_poly.pdbx_strand_id
1 'polypeptide(L)' 'ISGQMTAALCVYSATFMRYSLAVSPKNYLLFGCHVINEAAQLTQGYRYLSWHYWGGKQNAALEA' A
#
# COMPACT_ATOMS: atom_id res chain seq x y z
N ILE A 1 3.67 2.43 11.48
CA ILE A 1 2.79 2.20 10.31
C ILE A 1 1.45 1.73 10.85
N SER A 2 0.33 2.32 10.42
CA SER A 2 -1.01 1.88 10.86
C SER A 2 -1.53 0.83 9.87
N GLY A 3 -1.68 -0.42 10.32
CA GLY A 3 -2.12 -1.52 9.45
C GLY A 3 -3.52 -1.32 8.87
N GLN A 4 -4.47 -0.80 9.67
CA GLN A 4 -5.83 -0.52 9.23
C GLN A 4 -5.87 0.55 8.14
N MET A 5 -5.13 1.65 8.32
CA MET A 5 -5.04 2.72 7.33
C MET A 5 -4.38 2.21 6.04
N THR A 6 -3.27 1.47 6.16
CA THR A 6 -2.58 0.88 5.01
C THR A 6 -3.50 -0.02 4.18
N ALA A 7 -4.23 -0.93 4.82
CA ALA A 7 -5.17 -1.80 4.12
C ALA A 7 -6.31 -1.03 3.46
N ALA A 8 -6.89 -0.04 4.16
CA ALA A 8 -7.95 0.80 3.61
C ALA A 8 -7.46 1.58 2.38
N LEU A 9 -6.25 2.14 2.43
CA LEU A 9 -5.66 2.90 1.32
C LEU A 9 -5.31 2.02 0.12
N CYS A 10 -4.91 0.76 0.34
CA CYS A 10 -4.72 -0.19 -0.76
C CYS A 10 -6.03 -0.47 -1.52
N VAL A 11 -7.10 -0.79 -0.78
CA VAL A 11 -8.43 -1.03 -1.38
C VAL A 11 -8.95 0.22 -2.09
N TYR A 12 -8.78 1.38 -1.47
CA TYR A 12 -9.11 2.67 -2.06
C TYR A 12 -8.35 2.86 -3.38
N SER A 13 -7.02 2.74 -3.39
CA SER A 13 -6.23 2.96 -4.59
C SER A 13 -6.59 1.99 -5.73
N ALA A 14 -6.77 0.70 -5.42
CA ALA A 14 -7.21 -0.30 -6.39
C ALA A 14 -8.56 0.04 -7.03
N THR A 15 -9.52 0.52 -6.22
CA THR A 15 -10.83 0.95 -6.71
C THR A 15 -10.70 2.13 -7.68
N PHE A 16 -9.88 3.13 -7.35
CA PHE A 16 -9.66 4.28 -8.23
C PHE A 16 -8.89 3.95 -9.50
N MET A 17 -7.93 3.00 -9.47
CA MET A 17 -7.28 2.49 -10.68
C MET A 17 -8.27 1.79 -11.62
N ARG A 18 -9.22 1.02 -11.08
CA ARG A 18 -10.27 0.41 -11.90
C ARG A 18 -11.17 1.47 -12.51
N TYR A 19 -11.59 2.45 -11.70
CA TYR A 19 -12.41 3.57 -12.15
C TYR A 19 -11.73 4.35 -13.28
N SER A 20 -10.45 4.69 -13.14
CA SER A 20 -9.72 5.51 -14.12
C SER A 20 -9.63 4.88 -15.52
N LEU A 21 -9.71 3.53 -15.60
CA LEU A 21 -9.72 2.78 -16.86
C LEU A 21 -11.13 2.48 -17.38
N ALA A 22 -12.14 2.52 -16.52
CA ALA A 22 -13.54 2.24 -16.86
C ALA A 22 -14.30 3.47 -17.39
N VAL A 23 -13.87 4.69 -17.05
CA VAL A 23 -14.47 5.93 -17.55
C VAL A 23 -14.05 6.24 -18.99
N SER A 24 -14.90 6.99 -19.71
CA SER A 24 -14.65 7.42 -21.09
C SER A 24 -14.75 8.96 -21.21
N PRO A 25 -13.70 9.66 -21.67
CA PRO A 25 -12.38 9.13 -22.01
C PRO A 25 -11.60 8.61 -20.79
N LYS A 26 -10.70 7.64 -21.01
CA LYS A 26 -9.86 7.04 -19.96
C LYS A 26 -8.92 8.06 -19.33
N ASN A 27 -8.71 7.98 -18.02
CA ASN A 27 -7.82 8.88 -17.30
C ASN A 27 -6.51 8.20 -16.87
N TYR A 28 -5.50 8.25 -17.74
CA TYR A 28 -4.19 7.62 -17.47
C TYR A 28 -3.37 8.33 -16.38
N LEU A 29 -3.57 9.64 -16.17
CA LEU A 29 -2.87 10.37 -15.11
C LEU A 29 -3.35 9.90 -13.74
N LEU A 30 -4.67 9.75 -13.57
CA LEU A 30 -5.26 9.21 -12.35
C LEU A 30 -4.82 7.74 -12.14
N PHE A 31 -4.81 6.94 -13.20
CA PHE A 31 -4.28 5.57 -13.11
C PHE A 31 -2.83 5.56 -12.61
N GLY A 32 -1.95 6.35 -13.23
CA GLY A 32 -0.54 6.42 -12.88
C GLY A 32 -0.31 6.87 -11.44
N CYS A 33 -1.02 7.90 -10.96
CA CYS A 33 -0.86 8.35 -9.57
C CYS A 33 -1.27 7.27 -8.55
N HIS A 34 -2.35 6.54 -8.83
CA HIS A 34 -2.81 5.47 -7.96
C HIS A 34 -1.92 4.22 -7.99
N VAL A 35 -1.25 3.92 -9.11
CA VAL A 35 -0.22 2.87 -9.17
C VAL A 35 0.94 3.19 -8.24
N ILE A 36 1.46 4.43 -8.28
CA ILE A 36 2.57 4.85 -7.42
C ILE A 36 2.15 4.85 -5.94
N ASN A 37 0.95 5.36 -5.64
CA ASN A 37 0.40 5.35 -4.29
C ASN A 37 0.22 3.92 -3.76
N GLU A 38 -0.30 3.00 -4.59
CA GLU A 38 -0.47 1.59 -4.24
C GLU A 38 0.89 0.92 -3.95
N ALA A 39 1.88 1.13 -4.81
CA ALA A 39 3.22 0.57 -4.60
C ALA A 39 3.87 1.06 -3.29
N ALA A 40 3.72 2.36 -2.97
CA ALA A 40 4.16 2.91 -1.70
C ALA A 40 3.41 2.29 -0.51
N GLN A 41 2.09 2.10 -0.62
CA GLN A 41 1.27 1.54 0.44
C GLN A 41 1.56 0.06 0.69
N LEU A 42 1.78 -0.73 -0.37
CA LEU A 42 2.21 -2.12 -0.29
C LEU A 42 3.60 -2.25 0.34
N THR A 43 4.53 -1.36 0.00
CA THR A 43 5.86 -1.32 0.63
C THR A 43 5.75 -1.03 2.13
N GLN A 44 4.88 -0.09 2.51
CA GLN A 44 4.59 0.16 3.93
C GLN A 44 3.93 -1.05 4.60
N GLY A 45 3.00 -1.73 3.91
CA GLY A 45 2.37 -2.95 4.38
C GLY A 45 3.38 -4.07 4.63
N TYR A 46 4.31 -4.28 3.70
CA TYR A 46 5.41 -5.22 3.86
C TYR A 46 6.26 -4.90 5.09
N ARG A 47 6.66 -3.63 5.26
CA ARG A 47 7.42 -3.20 6.44
C ARG A 47 6.65 -3.43 7.75
N TYR A 48 5.34 -3.19 7.73
CA TYR A 48 4.47 -3.46 8.88
C TYR A 48 4.43 -4.96 9.20
N LEU A 49 4.24 -5.82 8.19
CA LEU A 49 4.23 -7.27 8.38
C LEU A 49 5.57 -7.78 8.88
N SER A 50 6.66 -7.32 8.27
CA SER A 50 8.03 -7.66 8.67
C SER A 50 8.29 -7.34 10.14
N TRP A 51 7.93 -6.13 10.58
CA TRP A 51 8.13 -5.71 11.97
C TRP A 51 7.21 -6.46 12.96
N HIS A 52 5.93 -6.59 12.63
CA HIS A 52 4.93 -7.06 13.60
C HIS A 52 4.75 -8.58 13.64
N TYR A 53 4.96 -9.27 12.51
CA TYR A 53 4.57 -10.67 12.33
C TYR A 53 5.71 -11.57 11.81
N TRP A 54 6.80 -11.03 11.27
CA TRP A 54 7.92 -11.83 10.75
C TRP A 54 9.25 -11.60 11.49
N GLY A 55 9.21 -11.52 12.82
CA GLY A 55 10.43 -11.56 13.62
C GLY A 55 11.18 -10.22 13.75
N GLY A 56 10.77 -9.16 13.05
CA GLY A 56 11.49 -7.89 13.06
C GLY A 56 11.63 -7.26 14.45
N LYS A 57 10.58 -7.33 15.28
CA LYS A 57 10.64 -6.87 16.68
C LYS A 57 11.62 -7.66 17.54
N GLN A 58 11.64 -8.99 17.37
CA GLN A 58 12.52 -9.87 18.12
C GLN A 58 13.98 -9.62 17.74
N ASN A 59 14.27 -9.53 16.44
CA ASN A 59 15.61 -9.26 15.94
C ASN A 59 16.13 -7.91 16.46
N ALA A 60 15.31 -6.86 16.41
CA ALA A 60 15.69 -5.55 16.95
C ALA A 60 15.94 -5.56 18.46
N ALA A 61 15.24 -6.41 19.23
CA ALA A 61 15.48 -6.57 20.66
C ALA A 61 16.72 -7.41 20.99
N LEU A 62 17.15 -8.29 20.08
CA LEU A 62 18.40 -9.06 20.20
C LEU A 62 19.64 -8.22 19.85
N GLU A 63 19.47 -7.20 19.01
CA GLU A 63 20.53 -6.28 18.57
C GLU A 63 20.72 -5.07 19.50
N ALA A 64 19.84 -4.89 20.49
CA ALA A 64 19.84 -3.78 21.46
C ALA A 64 20.51 -4.17 22.80
#